data_AF-A0A7C2JYZ8-F1
#
_entry.id   AF-A0A7C2JYZ8-F1
#
_cell.length_a   1.000
_cell.length_b   1.000
_cell.length_c   1.000
_cell.angle_alpha   90.00
_cell.angle_beta   90.00
_cell.angle_gamma   90.00
#
_symmetry.space_group_name_H-M   'P 1'
#
loop_
_entity.id
_entity.type
_entity.pdbx_description
1 polymer ?
#
loop_
_entity_poly.entity_id
_entity_poly.type
_entity_poly.pdbx_seq_one_letter_code
_entity_poly.pdbx_strand_id
1 'polypeptide(L)'
;MKTDWFAQARSVFGRRTAPPPPQPFAVPCDCGALLQGERTDALQKPKCPQCGQTVFVLPECVYPIPESVRQRWAGEEVTAPEPAPKQKPRKTVVKGDEPRGSATKPPRPPGIPWSERQRQLTTSLRSQITPLRLIALAVCALVGLMTLVLARQARWSHAQAAVQPAIDAGYAALEERDFAVAAKSFTEAAAALDVLGRRDDVARTVRRLSREVAVCDQLSSESLLDLLDELHTKTDGADVAERFARQYAGRWILFDAPLFAELGREGKRSRAVRIDLPLLVREAPVEILIDGSPWPALLSGSTASSPRRVLFAAQLDRFEPATKERPTGRVWLNGATAVLWTESQTLAALEFLPTEAEQLAVVDSLLAAQRDLVEVDE
;
A
#
# COMPACT_ATOMS: atom_id res chain seq x y z
N MET A 1 16.89 33.47 44.46
CA MET A 1 18.03 32.53 44.35
C MET A 1 17.96 31.86 42.97
N LYS A 2 18.98 32.13 42.14
CA LYS A 2 19.55 31.31 41.06
C LYS A 2 18.66 30.86 39.87
N THR A 3 18.61 31.70 38.84
CA THR A 3 18.32 31.30 37.43
C THR A 3 19.39 31.77 36.43
N ASP A 4 20.59 32.16 36.88
CA ASP A 4 21.64 32.72 36.01
C ASP A 4 22.64 31.70 35.42
N TRP A 5 22.47 30.41 35.68
CA TRP A 5 23.39 29.38 35.16
C TRP A 5 23.39 29.30 33.61
N PHE A 6 22.22 29.46 32.98
CA PHE A 6 22.11 29.33 31.52
C PHE A 6 22.70 30.54 30.76
N ALA A 7 22.69 31.73 31.35
CA ALA A 7 23.32 32.91 30.76
C ALA A 7 24.85 32.78 30.73
N GLN A 8 25.43 32.12 31.73
CA GLN A 8 26.88 31.98 31.88
C GLN A 8 27.47 30.84 31.01
N ALA A 9 26.67 29.84 30.63
CA ALA A 9 27.09 28.78 29.72
C ALA A 9 27.19 29.25 28.25
N ARG A 10 26.39 30.25 27.84
CA ARG A 10 26.41 30.79 26.46
C ARG A 10 27.67 31.60 26.14
N SER A 11 28.33 32.20 27.14
CA SER A 11 29.51 33.02 26.91
C SER A 11 30.80 32.22 26.70
N VAL A 12 30.85 30.95 27.13
CA VAL A 12 32.07 30.11 27.05
C VAL A 12 32.19 29.38 25.70
N PHE A 13 31.07 29.09 25.02
CA PHE A 13 31.06 28.42 23.71
C PHE A 13 30.88 29.35 22.51
N GLY A 14 30.66 30.65 22.75
CA GLY A 14 30.53 31.66 21.70
C GLY A 14 31.87 32.05 21.09
N ARG A 15 32.48 31.18 20.26
CA ARG A 15 33.31 31.71 19.17
C ARG A 15 32.43 32.71 18.44
N ARG A 16 32.87 33.98 18.35
CA ARG A 16 32.27 35.01 17.50
C ARG A 16 32.43 34.56 16.05
N THR A 17 31.62 33.60 15.62
CA THR A 17 31.30 33.42 14.21
C THR A 17 30.69 34.73 13.76
N ALA A 18 31.27 35.33 12.72
CA ALA A 18 30.68 36.47 12.05
C ALA A 18 29.18 36.18 11.83
N PRO A 19 28.29 37.17 12.02
CA PRO A 19 26.86 36.97 11.80
C PRO A 19 26.67 36.32 10.42
N PRO A 20 25.87 35.24 10.33
CA PRO A 20 25.64 34.58 9.06
C PRO A 20 25.12 35.60 8.03
N PRO A 21 25.49 35.47 6.75
CA PRO A 21 24.99 36.37 5.73
C PRO A 21 23.44 36.29 5.70
N PRO A 22 22.74 37.44 5.54
CA PRO A 22 21.29 37.47 5.58
C PRO A 22 20.70 36.53 4.52
N GLN A 23 19.73 35.70 4.91
CA GLN A 23 19.06 34.76 3.99
C GLN A 23 17.87 35.46 3.32
N PRO A 24 17.91 35.72 2.00
CA PRO A 24 16.76 36.29 1.30
C PRO A 24 15.62 35.26 1.20
N PHE A 25 14.38 35.74 1.17
CA PHE A 25 13.21 34.93 0.86
C PHE A 25 12.42 35.53 -0.31
N ALA A 26 11.71 34.67 -1.04
CA ALA A 26 10.72 35.04 -2.04
C ALA A 26 9.46 34.19 -1.83
N VAL A 27 8.37 34.81 -1.37
CA VAL A 27 7.10 34.11 -1.08
C VAL A 27 5.99 34.71 -1.92
N PRO A 28 5.24 33.90 -2.70
CA PRO A 28 4.10 34.39 -3.46
C PRO A 28 2.93 34.72 -2.52
N CYS A 29 2.25 35.83 -2.79
CA CYS A 29 0.99 36.20 -2.17
C CYS A 29 -0.18 35.66 -3.00
N ASP A 30 -1.36 35.48 -2.39
CA ASP A 30 -2.58 35.01 -3.06
C ASP A 30 -3.03 35.92 -4.22
N CYS A 31 -2.67 37.20 -4.18
CA CYS A 31 -2.93 38.13 -5.29
C CYS A 31 -1.94 38.00 -6.47
N GLY A 32 -0.97 37.09 -6.38
CA GLY A 32 0.07 36.86 -7.40
C GLY A 32 1.33 37.72 -7.24
N ALA A 33 1.38 38.65 -6.27
CA ALA A 33 2.57 39.44 -5.99
C ALA A 33 3.67 38.57 -5.38
N LEU A 34 4.93 38.77 -5.78
CA LEU A 34 6.08 38.12 -5.15
C LEU A 34 6.66 39.03 -4.06
N LEU A 35 6.58 38.63 -2.78
CA LEU A 35 7.22 39.36 -1.69
C LEU A 35 8.67 38.91 -1.54
N GLN A 36 9.60 39.86 -1.56
CA GLN A 36 11.02 39.63 -1.33
C GLN A 36 11.51 40.39 -0.09
N GLY A 37 12.39 39.77 0.69
CA GLY A 37 12.97 40.37 1.90
C GLY A 37 14.04 39.50 2.52
N GLU A 38 14.58 39.92 3.65
CA GLU A 38 15.57 39.16 4.42
C GLU A 38 14.91 38.48 5.63
N ARG A 39 15.21 37.19 5.83
CA ARG A 39 14.71 36.45 6.99
C ARG A 39 15.44 36.90 8.25
N THR A 40 14.69 37.01 9.34
CA THR A 40 15.22 37.21 10.69
C THR A 40 15.16 35.92 11.51
N ASP A 41 15.83 35.93 12.66
CA ASP A 41 15.73 34.90 13.70
C ASP A 41 14.33 34.83 14.34
N ALA A 42 13.58 35.93 14.29
CA ALA A 42 12.20 36.02 14.72
C ALA A 42 11.20 35.82 13.57
N LEU A 43 9.99 35.41 13.94
CA LEU A 43 8.85 35.29 13.02
C LEU A 43 8.50 36.63 12.37
N GLN A 44 8.38 36.66 11.05
CA GLN A 44 8.01 37.85 10.28
C GLN A 44 6.60 37.73 9.69
N LYS A 45 5.87 38.85 9.69
CA LYS A 45 4.52 38.98 9.13
C LYS A 45 4.43 40.20 8.19
N PRO A 46 5.16 40.25 7.07
CA PRO A 46 5.09 41.37 6.14
C PRO A 46 3.70 41.48 5.50
N LYS A 47 3.27 42.70 5.22
CA LYS A 47 2.06 42.98 4.45
C LYS A 47 2.40 43.07 2.96
N CYS A 48 1.60 42.43 2.12
CA CYS A 48 1.75 42.53 0.67
C CYS A 48 1.50 43.97 0.22
N PRO A 49 2.40 44.57 -0.58
CA PRO A 49 2.23 45.96 -1.05
C PRO A 49 1.08 46.12 -2.05
N GLN A 50 0.62 45.03 -2.68
CA GLN A 50 -0.49 45.09 -3.65
C GLN A 50 -1.87 44.93 -3.01
N CYS A 51 -2.09 43.91 -2.18
CA CYS A 51 -3.42 43.61 -1.62
C CYS A 51 -3.54 43.91 -0.11
N GLY A 52 -2.46 44.23 0.59
CA GLY A 52 -2.44 44.47 2.03
C GLY A 52 -2.55 43.22 2.91
N GLN A 53 -2.71 42.03 2.31
CA GLN A 53 -2.78 40.76 3.04
C GLN A 53 -1.46 40.47 3.74
N THR A 54 -1.54 39.91 4.95
CA THR A 54 -0.36 39.55 5.74
C THR A 54 0.12 38.16 5.34
N VAL A 55 1.39 38.04 4.93
CA VAL A 55 2.01 36.77 4.54
C VAL A 55 2.92 36.30 5.68
N PHE A 56 2.87 35.02 6.01
CA PHE A 56 3.69 34.44 7.07
C PHE A 56 5.04 33.98 6.52
N VAL A 57 6.13 34.50 7.06
CA VAL A 57 7.49 34.13 6.66
C VAL A 57 8.17 33.42 7.83
N LEU A 58 8.62 32.19 7.56
CA LEU A 58 9.29 31.36 8.58
C LEU A 58 10.63 31.98 9.02
N PRO A 59 11.00 31.84 10.30
CA PRO A 59 12.32 32.21 10.79
C PRO A 59 13.46 31.51 10.04
N GLU A 60 14.68 32.00 10.23
CA GLU A 60 15.89 31.34 9.74
C GLU A 60 15.97 29.87 10.21
N CYS A 61 16.32 28.95 9.30
CA CYS A 61 16.46 27.54 9.63
C CYS A 61 17.73 27.36 10.48
N VAL A 62 17.57 27.04 11.76
CA VAL A 62 18.65 26.83 12.73
C VAL A 62 19.47 25.56 12.43
N TYR A 63 18.96 24.68 11.57
CA TYR A 63 19.63 23.45 11.21
C TYR A 63 20.55 23.65 10.01
N PRO A 64 21.79 23.13 10.05
CA PRO A 64 22.72 23.21 8.93
C PRO A 64 22.11 22.51 7.72
N ILE A 65 21.96 23.25 6.62
CA ILE A 65 21.49 22.71 5.34
C ILE A 65 22.53 21.68 4.87
N PRO A 66 22.14 20.43 4.57
CA PRO A 66 23.04 19.42 4.03
C PRO A 66 23.73 19.94 2.76
N GLU A 67 25.03 19.67 2.60
CA GLU A 67 25.83 20.19 1.47
C GLU A 67 25.23 19.86 0.10
N SER A 68 24.58 18.70 -0.02
CA SER A 68 23.90 18.26 -1.24
C SER A 68 22.76 19.19 -1.68
N VAL A 69 22.09 19.85 -0.73
CA VAL A 69 21.01 20.81 -1.00
C VAL A 69 21.61 22.19 -1.32
N ARG A 70 22.68 22.58 -0.61
CA ARG A 70 23.38 23.85 -0.85
C ARG A 70 23.96 23.92 -2.28
N GLN A 71 24.55 22.83 -2.78
CA GLN A 71 25.04 22.73 -4.17
C GLN A 71 23.92 22.90 -5.20
N ARG A 72 22.74 22.33 -4.93
CA ARG A 72 21.58 22.40 -5.83
C ARG A 72 20.97 23.80 -5.93
N TRP A 73 21.01 24.58 -4.85
CA TRP A 73 20.46 25.94 -4.80
C TRP A 73 21.42 27.02 -5.26
N ALA A 74 22.74 26.79 -5.18
CA ALA A 74 23.76 27.72 -5.66
C ALA A 74 23.78 27.87 -7.20
N GLY A 75 22.88 27.20 -7.92
CA GLY A 75 22.86 27.19 -9.38
C GLY A 75 24.06 26.46 -9.98
N GLU A 76 24.85 25.76 -9.16
CA GLU A 76 25.90 24.89 -9.63
C GLU A 76 25.21 23.65 -10.18
N GLU A 77 24.97 23.71 -11.49
CA GLU A 77 24.37 22.67 -12.30
C GLU A 77 25.16 21.38 -12.07
N VAL A 78 24.70 20.57 -11.12
CA VAL A 78 25.21 19.22 -10.91
C VAL A 78 24.97 18.50 -12.22
N THR A 79 26.03 18.44 -13.02
CA THR A 79 26.03 17.83 -14.34
C THR A 79 25.57 16.42 -14.11
N ALA A 80 24.35 16.12 -14.58
CA ALA A 80 23.74 14.82 -14.39
C ALA A 80 24.76 13.76 -14.82
N PRO A 81 25.10 12.79 -13.96
CA PRO A 81 26.07 11.77 -14.35
C PRO A 81 25.56 11.11 -15.63
N GLU A 82 26.42 11.18 -16.65
CA GLU A 82 26.19 10.67 -17.99
C GLU A 82 25.58 9.26 -17.92
N PRO A 83 24.47 8.99 -18.63
CA PRO A 83 23.75 7.73 -18.49
C PRO A 83 24.68 6.57 -18.85
N ALA A 84 24.97 5.73 -17.84
CA ALA A 84 25.81 4.57 -17.98
C ALA A 84 25.37 3.70 -19.18
N PRO A 85 26.33 3.17 -19.97
CA PRO A 85 26.04 2.47 -21.21
C PRO A 85 25.15 1.25 -20.98
N LYS A 86 24.06 1.18 -21.74
CA LYS A 86 23.10 0.06 -21.77
C LYS A 86 23.85 -1.28 -21.92
N GLN A 87 24.03 -1.99 -20.82
CA GLN A 87 24.57 -3.35 -20.84
C GLN A 87 23.54 -4.29 -21.48
N LYS A 88 23.94 -4.90 -22.59
CA LYS A 88 23.18 -5.95 -23.27
C LYS A 88 22.95 -7.12 -22.31
N PRO A 89 21.78 -7.79 -22.36
CA PRO A 89 21.45 -8.89 -21.47
C PRO A 89 22.46 -10.04 -21.64
N ARG A 90 23.28 -10.25 -20.61
CA ARG A 90 24.24 -11.34 -20.50
C ARG A 90 23.45 -12.62 -20.27
N LYS A 91 23.41 -13.49 -21.28
CA LYS A 91 22.91 -14.87 -21.17
C LYS A 91 23.64 -15.58 -20.04
N THR A 92 22.90 -15.93 -19.00
CA THR A 92 23.37 -16.79 -17.91
C THR A 92 23.59 -18.20 -18.47
N VAL A 93 24.85 -18.61 -18.46
CA VAL A 93 25.30 -19.97 -18.68
C VAL A 93 24.87 -20.77 -17.45
N VAL A 94 23.82 -21.58 -17.59
CA VAL A 94 23.51 -22.66 -16.64
C VAL A 94 24.41 -23.83 -17.01
N LYS A 95 25.41 -24.07 -16.17
CA LYS A 95 26.24 -25.28 -16.17
C LYS A 95 25.60 -26.26 -15.18
N GLY A 96 25.02 -27.31 -15.72
CA GLY A 96 24.44 -28.43 -15.00
C GLY A 96 24.43 -29.61 -15.96
N ASP A 97 25.50 -30.39 -15.88
CA ASP A 97 25.75 -31.58 -16.69
C ASP A 97 24.81 -32.71 -16.24
N GLU A 98 23.87 -33.09 -17.11
CA GLU A 98 23.19 -34.38 -17.09
C GLU A 98 23.18 -34.93 -18.54
N PRO A 99 23.58 -36.19 -18.78
CA PRO A 99 23.83 -36.70 -20.13
C PRO A 99 22.51 -36.89 -20.88
N ARG A 100 22.25 -35.92 -21.75
CA ARG A 100 21.16 -35.93 -22.73
C ARG A 100 21.41 -37.02 -23.77
N GLY A 101 20.56 -38.04 -23.78
CA GLY A 101 20.35 -38.88 -24.94
C GLY A 101 20.05 -38.00 -26.16
N SER A 102 20.84 -38.20 -27.22
CA SER A 102 20.79 -37.49 -28.48
C SER A 102 19.45 -37.75 -29.19
N ALA A 103 18.44 -36.95 -28.86
CA ALA A 103 17.26 -36.82 -29.70
C ALA A 103 17.61 -35.88 -30.86
N THR A 104 17.89 -36.51 -32.01
CA THR A 104 18.08 -35.88 -33.31
C THR A 104 16.94 -34.89 -33.55
N LYS A 105 17.22 -33.58 -33.46
CA LYS A 105 16.27 -32.55 -33.85
C LYS A 105 15.92 -32.77 -35.32
N PRO A 106 14.65 -33.02 -35.67
CA PRO A 106 14.27 -33.15 -37.06
C PRO A 106 14.57 -31.82 -37.79
N PRO A 107 14.99 -31.89 -39.07
CA PRO A 107 15.31 -30.72 -39.86
C PRO A 107 14.11 -29.77 -39.92
N ARG A 108 14.36 -28.50 -39.59
CA ARG A 108 13.35 -27.45 -39.63
C ARG A 108 12.93 -27.26 -41.09
N PRO A 109 11.65 -27.47 -41.45
CA PRO A 109 11.21 -27.35 -42.83
C PRO A 109 11.43 -25.91 -43.32
N PRO A 110 11.73 -25.72 -44.62
CA PRO A 110 11.91 -24.41 -45.21
C PRO A 110 10.67 -23.54 -44.95
N GLY A 111 10.89 -22.28 -44.59
CA GLY A 111 9.83 -21.32 -44.30
C GLY A 111 8.99 -21.06 -45.54
N ILE A 112 7.85 -21.72 -45.64
CA ILE A 112 6.87 -21.48 -46.70
C ILE A 112 6.42 -20.01 -46.60
N PRO A 113 6.48 -19.23 -47.68
CA PRO A 113 6.03 -17.84 -47.67
C PRO A 113 4.53 -17.78 -47.29
N TRP A 114 4.18 -16.82 -46.41
CA TRP A 114 2.85 -16.70 -45.81
C TRP A 114 1.71 -16.63 -46.85
N SER A 115 1.99 -16.06 -48.03
CA SER A 115 1.07 -15.97 -49.16
C SER A 115 0.67 -17.34 -49.73
N GLU A 116 1.56 -18.32 -49.71
CA GLU A 116 1.30 -19.69 -50.20
C GLU A 116 0.48 -20.49 -49.19
N ARG A 117 0.72 -20.24 -47.89
CA ARG A 117 -0.09 -20.79 -46.78
C ARG A 117 -1.53 -20.28 -46.81
N GLN A 118 -1.75 -19.01 -47.16
CA GLN A 118 -3.10 -18.44 -47.34
C GLN A 118 -3.84 -19.04 -48.54
N ARG A 119 -3.15 -19.35 -49.64
CA ARG A 119 -3.78 -19.98 -50.81
C ARG A 119 -4.18 -21.43 -50.57
N GLN A 120 -3.37 -22.21 -49.86
CA GLN A 120 -3.72 -23.61 -49.52
C GLN A 120 -4.89 -23.70 -48.52
N LEU A 121 -5.00 -22.75 -47.58
CA LEU A 121 -6.13 -22.71 -46.65
C LEU A 121 -7.45 -22.34 -47.36
N THR A 122 -7.42 -21.39 -48.30
CA THR A 122 -8.64 -20.92 -48.99
C THR A 122 -9.21 -21.93 -49.98
N THR A 123 -8.39 -22.79 -50.60
CA THR A 123 -8.86 -23.83 -51.52
C THR A 123 -9.44 -25.05 -50.81
N SER A 124 -8.85 -25.47 -49.68
CA SER A 124 -9.38 -26.54 -48.82
C SER A 124 -10.72 -26.16 -48.18
N LEU A 125 -10.85 -24.91 -47.73
CA LEU A 125 -12.10 -24.42 -47.13
C LEU A 125 -13.26 -24.36 -48.13
N ARG A 126 -13.02 -24.14 -49.43
CA ARG A 126 -14.11 -24.04 -50.43
C ARG A 126 -14.82 -25.37 -50.72
N SER A 127 -14.19 -26.52 -50.50
CA SER A 127 -14.79 -27.83 -50.84
C SER A 127 -15.70 -28.40 -49.75
N GLN A 128 -15.58 -27.94 -48.50
CA GLN A 128 -16.39 -28.44 -47.37
C GLN A 128 -17.54 -27.50 -46.94
N ILE A 129 -17.59 -26.29 -47.51
CA ILE A 129 -18.61 -25.29 -47.21
C ILE A 129 -19.75 -25.41 -48.22
N THR A 130 -20.69 -26.33 -47.97
CA THR A 130 -21.99 -26.34 -48.65
C THR A 130 -22.81 -25.13 -48.17
N PRO A 131 -23.60 -24.46 -49.03
CA PRO A 131 -24.38 -23.27 -48.64
C PRO A 131 -25.30 -23.52 -47.43
N LEU A 132 -25.81 -24.74 -47.27
CA LEU A 132 -26.65 -25.13 -46.13
C LEU A 132 -25.91 -25.13 -44.78
N ARG A 133 -24.60 -25.44 -44.77
CA ARG A 133 -23.77 -25.39 -43.55
C ARG A 133 -23.48 -23.96 -43.11
N LEU A 134 -23.36 -23.02 -44.05
CA LEU A 134 -23.21 -21.60 -43.71
C LEU A 134 -24.47 -21.06 -43.06
N ILE A 135 -25.64 -21.41 -43.60
CA ILE A 135 -26.92 -21.01 -43.03
C ILE A 135 -27.07 -21.59 -41.62
N ALA A 136 -26.76 -22.88 -41.42
CA ALA A 136 -26.83 -23.52 -40.10
C ALA A 136 -25.88 -22.87 -39.09
N LEU A 137 -24.64 -22.57 -39.47
CA LEU A 137 -23.68 -21.86 -38.61
C LEU A 137 -24.15 -20.44 -38.28
N ALA A 138 -24.71 -19.72 -39.25
CA ALA A 138 -25.25 -18.38 -39.02
C ALA A 138 -26.43 -18.41 -38.04
N VAL A 139 -27.35 -19.38 -38.18
CA VAL A 139 -28.46 -19.57 -37.24
C VAL A 139 -27.94 -19.94 -35.84
N CYS A 140 -26.99 -20.86 -35.73
CA CYS A 140 -26.38 -21.22 -34.44
C CYS A 140 -25.67 -20.03 -33.78
N ALA A 141 -24.94 -19.23 -34.56
CA ALA A 141 -24.26 -18.03 -34.07
C ALA A 141 -25.27 -16.98 -33.59
N LEU A 142 -26.37 -16.78 -34.31
CA LEU A 142 -27.45 -15.87 -33.93
C LEU A 142 -28.13 -16.30 -32.63
N VAL A 143 -28.48 -17.58 -32.51
CA VAL A 143 -29.07 -18.16 -31.28
C VAL A 143 -28.09 -18.04 -30.12
N GLY A 144 -26.83 -18.39 -30.33
CA GLY A 144 -25.77 -18.24 -29.33
C GLY A 144 -25.62 -16.80 -28.85
N LEU A 145 -25.57 -15.84 -29.77
CA LEU A 145 -25.51 -14.42 -29.43
C LEU A 145 -26.75 -13.96 -28.64
N MET A 146 -27.96 -14.37 -29.05
CA MET A 146 -29.19 -14.01 -28.34
C MET A 146 -29.23 -14.58 -26.92
N THR A 147 -28.81 -15.84 -26.73
CA THR A 147 -28.73 -16.45 -25.38
C THR A 147 -27.72 -15.73 -24.49
N LEU A 148 -26.57 -15.31 -25.03
CA LEU A 148 -25.58 -14.52 -24.30
C LEU A 148 -26.12 -13.14 -23.91
N VAL A 149 -26.85 -12.47 -24.79
CA VAL A 149 -27.48 -11.17 -24.50
C VAL A 149 -28.55 -11.31 -23.42
N LEU A 150 -29.42 -12.32 -23.50
CA LEU A 150 -30.45 -12.57 -22.48
C LEU A 150 -29.84 -12.91 -21.13
N ALA A 151 -28.80 -13.75 -21.09
CA ALA A 151 -28.08 -14.07 -19.86
C ALA A 151 -27.41 -12.82 -19.26
N ARG A 152 -26.80 -11.97 -20.10
CA ARG A 152 -26.19 -10.71 -19.66
C ARG A 152 -27.24 -9.75 -19.11
N GLN A 153 -28.39 -9.61 -19.78
CA GLN A 153 -29.48 -8.75 -19.35
C GLN A 153 -30.09 -9.22 -18.03
N ALA A 154 -30.31 -10.53 -17.88
CA ALA A 154 -30.79 -11.13 -16.64
C ALA A 154 -29.82 -10.88 -15.47
N ARG A 155 -28.51 -11.04 -15.69
CA ARG A 155 -27.49 -10.73 -14.67
C ARG A 155 -27.52 -9.24 -14.28
N TRP A 156 -27.71 -8.35 -15.25
CA TRP A 156 -27.76 -6.91 -15.00
C TRP A 156 -29.03 -6.51 -14.23
N SER A 157 -30.20 -7.09 -14.57
CA SER A 157 -31.45 -6.83 -13.84
C SER A 157 -31.43 -7.42 -12.42
N HIS A 158 -30.87 -8.62 -12.23
CA HIS A 158 -30.68 -9.19 -10.91
C HIS A 158 -29.73 -8.35 -10.06
N ALA A 159 -28.61 -7.90 -10.63
CA ALA A 159 -27.68 -7.02 -9.93
C ALA A 159 -28.37 -5.70 -9.53
N GLN A 160 -29.10 -5.06 -10.44
CA GLN A 160 -29.82 -3.82 -10.15
C GLN A 160 -30.85 -3.97 -9.02
N ALA A 161 -31.58 -5.10 -8.98
CA ALA A 161 -32.55 -5.37 -7.92
C ALA A 161 -31.90 -5.74 -6.57
N ALA A 162 -30.70 -6.32 -6.58
CA ALA A 162 -30.04 -6.83 -5.38
C ALA A 162 -29.17 -5.78 -4.65
N VAL A 163 -28.64 -4.76 -5.34
CA VAL A 163 -27.68 -3.81 -4.74
C VAL A 163 -28.23 -3.11 -3.50
N GLN A 164 -29.37 -2.42 -3.60
CA GLN A 164 -29.86 -1.60 -2.49
C GLN A 164 -30.27 -2.46 -1.27
N PRO A 165 -31.05 -3.55 -1.42
CA PRO A 165 -31.37 -4.41 -0.29
C PRO A 165 -30.15 -5.01 0.40
N ALA A 166 -29.10 -5.37 -0.36
CA ALA A 166 -27.87 -5.92 0.21
C ALA A 166 -27.06 -4.85 0.98
N ILE A 167 -27.04 -3.60 0.50
CA ILE A 167 -26.44 -2.47 1.22
C ILE A 167 -27.19 -2.21 2.53
N ASP A 168 -28.52 -2.09 2.47
CA ASP A 168 -29.35 -1.81 3.64
C ASP A 168 -29.23 -2.92 4.70
N ALA A 169 -29.25 -4.18 4.27
CA ALA A 169 -29.02 -5.33 5.14
C ALA A 169 -27.62 -5.34 5.76
N GLY A 170 -26.60 -4.93 4.99
CA GLY A 170 -25.23 -4.81 5.49
C GLY A 170 -25.09 -3.75 6.59
N TYR A 171 -25.72 -2.58 6.43
CA TYR A 171 -25.72 -1.53 7.44
C TYR A 171 -26.51 -1.94 8.69
N ALA A 172 -27.70 -2.53 8.52
CA ALA A 172 -28.49 -3.01 9.66
C ALA A 172 -27.74 -4.07 10.47
N ALA A 173 -27.12 -5.05 9.81
CA ALA A 173 -26.32 -6.07 10.48
C ALA A 173 -25.07 -5.48 11.16
N LEU A 174 -24.45 -4.45 10.57
CA LEU A 174 -23.32 -3.75 11.18
C LEU A 174 -23.72 -2.99 12.45
N GLU A 175 -24.89 -2.34 12.47
CA GLU A 175 -25.46 -1.70 13.66
C GLU A 175 -25.75 -2.72 14.78
N GLU A 176 -26.25 -3.90 14.40
CA GLU A 176 -26.48 -5.03 15.32
C GLU A 176 -25.18 -5.77 15.72
N ARG A 177 -24.03 -5.39 15.16
CA ARG A 177 -22.71 -6.04 15.33
C ARG A 177 -22.67 -7.51 14.90
N ASP A 178 -23.56 -7.92 13.99
CA ASP A 178 -23.50 -9.22 13.33
C ASP A 178 -22.57 -9.14 12.11
N PHE A 179 -21.27 -9.27 12.37
CA PHE A 179 -20.24 -9.14 11.34
C PHE A 179 -20.34 -10.23 10.25
N ALA A 180 -20.85 -11.42 10.57
CA ALA A 180 -21.01 -12.51 9.61
C ALA A 180 -22.07 -12.16 8.56
N VAL A 181 -23.24 -11.69 9.00
CA VAL A 181 -24.32 -11.27 8.09
C VAL A 181 -23.93 -9.99 7.33
N ALA A 182 -23.27 -9.05 8.00
CA ALA A 182 -22.80 -7.82 7.37
C ALA A 182 -21.75 -8.10 6.27
N ALA A 183 -20.76 -8.98 6.54
CA ALA A 183 -19.73 -9.36 5.56
C ALA A 183 -20.34 -10.00 4.31
N LYS A 184 -21.29 -10.92 4.51
CA LYS A 184 -22.02 -11.55 3.41
C LYS A 184 -22.79 -10.51 2.58
N SER A 185 -23.56 -9.64 3.23
CA SER A 185 -24.40 -8.65 2.56
C SER A 185 -23.58 -7.62 1.77
N PHE A 186 -22.50 -7.10 2.36
CA PHE A 186 -21.60 -6.17 1.64
C PHE A 186 -20.84 -6.86 0.49
N THR A 187 -20.50 -8.14 0.62
CA THR A 187 -19.87 -8.91 -0.48
C THR A 187 -20.85 -9.11 -1.63
N GLU A 188 -22.12 -9.42 -1.34
CA GLU A 188 -23.18 -9.50 -2.35
C GLU A 188 -23.41 -8.14 -3.04
N ALA A 189 -23.45 -7.05 -2.27
CA ALA A 189 -23.55 -5.70 -2.80
C ALA A 189 -22.37 -5.32 -3.71
N ALA A 190 -21.12 -5.60 -3.28
CA ALA A 190 -19.93 -5.35 -4.07
C ALA A 190 -19.94 -6.15 -5.39
N ALA A 191 -20.29 -7.43 -5.34
CA ALA A 191 -20.39 -8.28 -6.53
C ALA A 191 -21.47 -7.77 -7.51
N ALA A 192 -22.61 -7.29 -7.00
CA ALA A 192 -23.65 -6.70 -7.83
C ALA A 192 -23.18 -5.38 -8.47
N LEU A 193 -22.46 -4.52 -7.74
CA LEU A 193 -21.85 -3.30 -8.28
C LEU A 193 -20.79 -3.59 -9.36
N ASP A 194 -20.03 -4.68 -9.24
CA ASP A 194 -19.07 -5.13 -10.25
C ASP A 194 -19.77 -5.58 -11.54
N VAL A 195 -20.89 -6.31 -11.43
CA VAL A 195 -21.72 -6.69 -12.60
C VAL A 195 -22.30 -5.46 -13.29
N LEU A 196 -22.68 -4.43 -12.53
CA LEU A 196 -23.15 -3.15 -13.07
C LEU A 196 -22.01 -2.30 -13.65
N GLY A 197 -20.75 -2.62 -13.36
CA GLY A 197 -19.58 -1.85 -13.77
C GLY A 197 -19.47 -0.47 -13.09
N ARG A 198 -20.05 -0.32 -11.89
CA ARG A 198 -20.07 0.95 -11.15
C ARG A 198 -18.73 1.20 -10.44
N ARG A 199 -18.19 2.41 -10.62
CA ARG A 199 -16.89 2.88 -10.07
C ARG A 199 -17.01 4.22 -9.33
N ASP A 200 -18.22 4.62 -9.00
CA ASP A 200 -18.49 5.83 -8.23
C ASP A 200 -18.10 5.64 -6.74
N ASP A 201 -18.06 6.75 -5.99
CA ASP A 201 -17.61 6.78 -4.59
C ASP A 201 -18.36 5.79 -3.70
N VAL A 202 -19.68 5.69 -3.90
CA VAL A 202 -20.52 4.72 -3.17
C VAL A 202 -20.04 3.30 -3.42
N ALA A 203 -19.72 2.94 -4.66
CA ALA A 203 -19.25 1.61 -4.98
C ALA A 203 -17.87 1.32 -4.39
N ARG A 204 -16.98 2.33 -4.33
CA ARG A 204 -15.69 2.22 -3.65
C ARG A 204 -15.86 2.02 -2.14
N THR A 205 -16.73 2.80 -1.50
CA THR A 205 -17.06 2.65 -0.08
C THR A 205 -17.61 1.26 0.23
N VAL A 206 -18.56 0.75 -0.55
CA VAL A 206 -19.12 -0.60 -0.35
C VAL A 206 -18.05 -1.69 -0.48
N ARG A 207 -17.10 -1.57 -1.43
CA ARG A 207 -15.98 -2.51 -1.54
C ARG A 207 -15.04 -2.44 -0.35
N ARG A 208 -14.76 -1.23 0.17
CA ARG A 208 -13.94 -1.06 1.39
C ARG A 208 -14.63 -1.68 2.59
N LEU A 209 -15.92 -1.38 2.80
CA LEU A 209 -16.72 -1.97 3.87
C LEU A 209 -16.80 -3.49 3.77
N SER A 210 -16.99 -4.04 2.57
CA SER A 210 -16.97 -5.50 2.35
C SER A 210 -15.67 -6.12 2.84
N ARG A 211 -14.52 -5.49 2.56
CA ARG A 211 -13.21 -5.95 3.04
C ARG A 211 -13.05 -5.78 4.56
N GLU A 212 -13.36 -4.61 5.10
CA GLU A 212 -13.22 -4.31 6.54
C GLU A 212 -14.12 -5.21 7.40
N VAL A 213 -15.39 -5.40 7.02
CA VAL A 213 -16.33 -6.24 7.78
C VAL A 213 -15.97 -7.72 7.68
N ALA A 214 -15.45 -8.18 6.54
CA ALA A 214 -14.92 -9.53 6.42
C ALA A 214 -13.71 -9.77 7.36
N VAL A 215 -12.92 -8.73 7.63
CA VAL A 215 -11.88 -8.78 8.66
C VAL A 215 -12.51 -8.82 10.05
N CYS A 216 -13.52 -8.00 10.35
CA CYS A 216 -14.19 -8.01 11.65
C CYS A 216 -14.72 -9.40 12.01
N ASP A 217 -15.34 -10.10 11.05
CA ASP A 217 -15.87 -11.46 11.23
C ASP A 217 -14.78 -12.50 11.58
N GLN A 218 -13.56 -12.31 11.09
CA GLN A 218 -12.45 -13.26 11.25
C GLN A 218 -11.36 -12.76 12.21
N LEU A 219 -11.60 -11.65 12.92
CA LEU A 219 -10.64 -11.04 13.82
C LEU A 219 -10.35 -11.97 15.00
N SER A 220 -9.07 -12.17 15.32
CA SER A 220 -8.67 -12.95 16.49
C SER A 220 -9.19 -12.29 17.77
N SER A 221 -9.84 -13.08 18.64
CA SER A 221 -10.24 -12.64 19.98
C SER A 221 -9.05 -12.50 20.95
N GLU A 222 -7.92 -13.12 20.61
CA GLU A 222 -6.69 -13.13 21.41
C GLU A 222 -5.70 -12.08 20.88
N SER A 223 -4.98 -11.42 21.79
CA SER A 223 -3.94 -10.46 21.40
C SER A 223 -2.71 -11.18 20.84
N LEU A 224 -1.98 -10.53 19.92
CA LEU A 224 -0.73 -11.09 19.38
C LEU A 224 0.27 -11.47 20.48
N LEU A 225 0.30 -10.70 21.58
CA LEU A 225 1.16 -10.98 22.73
C LEU A 225 0.78 -12.31 23.40
N ASP A 226 -0.50 -12.54 23.64
CA ASP A 226 -0.98 -13.78 24.27
C ASP A 226 -0.71 -15.00 23.38
N LEU A 227 -0.95 -14.86 22.06
CA LEU A 227 -0.64 -15.91 21.08
C LEU A 227 0.85 -16.28 21.10
N LEU A 228 1.73 -15.27 21.17
CA LEU A 228 3.17 -15.50 21.20
C LEU A 228 3.65 -16.04 22.55
N ASP A 229 3.07 -15.63 23.67
CA ASP A 229 3.44 -16.17 24.98
C ASP A 229 3.01 -17.63 25.13
N GLU A 230 1.81 -18.00 24.66
CA GLU A 230 1.32 -19.39 24.68
C GLU A 230 2.28 -20.34 23.97
N LEU A 231 2.80 -19.94 22.80
CA LEU A 231 3.76 -20.73 22.02
C LEU A 231 5.02 -21.11 22.78
N HIS A 232 5.50 -20.22 23.64
CA HIS A 232 6.75 -20.44 24.39
C HIS A 232 6.55 -21.29 25.64
N THR A 233 5.31 -21.46 26.13
CA THR A 233 5.05 -22.24 27.36
C THR A 233 5.42 -23.71 27.27
N LYS A 234 5.60 -24.29 26.06
CA LYS A 234 5.59 -25.75 25.91
C LYS A 234 6.79 -26.41 25.20
N THR A 235 7.76 -25.73 24.54
CA THR A 235 8.75 -26.47 23.69
C THR A 235 10.04 -25.73 23.29
N ASP A 236 11.05 -26.51 22.85
CA ASP A 236 12.28 -26.09 22.15
C ASP A 236 12.01 -25.47 20.76
N GLY A 237 12.84 -24.49 20.36
CA GLY A 237 12.56 -23.49 19.33
C GLY A 237 12.29 -23.95 17.89
N ALA A 238 12.74 -25.14 17.46
CA ALA A 238 12.48 -25.62 16.08
C ALA A 238 11.01 -26.02 15.86
N ASP A 239 10.34 -26.53 16.88
CA ASP A 239 8.92 -26.91 16.84
C ASP A 239 7.98 -25.68 16.94
N VAL A 240 8.50 -24.57 17.49
CA VAL A 240 7.69 -23.35 17.72
C VAL A 240 7.21 -22.74 16.40
N ALA A 241 8.07 -22.68 15.38
CA ALA A 241 7.71 -22.10 14.07
C ALA A 241 6.65 -22.94 13.35
N GLU A 242 6.77 -24.28 13.38
CA GLU A 242 5.81 -25.18 12.76
C GLU A 242 4.45 -25.16 13.49
N ARG A 243 4.49 -25.09 14.83
CA ARG A 243 3.27 -24.92 15.63
C ARG A 243 2.59 -23.59 15.36
N PHE A 244 3.36 -22.50 15.27
CA PHE A 244 2.81 -21.19 14.92
C PHE A 244 2.06 -21.27 13.59
N ALA A 245 2.69 -21.85 12.57
CA ALA A 245 2.09 -22.00 11.25
C ALA A 245 0.81 -22.85 11.27
N ARG A 246 0.74 -23.89 12.10
CA ARG A 246 -0.45 -24.75 12.20
C ARG A 246 -1.60 -24.13 13.00
N GLN A 247 -1.31 -23.35 14.04
CA GLN A 247 -2.31 -22.88 15.01
C GLN A 247 -2.79 -21.45 14.75
N TYR A 248 -1.91 -20.59 14.26
CA TYR A 248 -2.15 -19.15 14.19
C TYR A 248 -2.02 -18.56 12.79
N ALA A 249 -1.39 -19.23 11.83
CA ALA A 249 -1.37 -18.72 10.45
C ALA A 249 -2.79 -18.56 9.90
N GLY A 250 -3.02 -17.47 9.17
CA GLY A 250 -4.34 -17.10 8.66
C GLY A 250 -5.23 -16.36 9.66
N ARG A 251 -4.88 -16.28 10.95
CA ARG A 251 -5.63 -15.45 11.91
C ARG A 251 -5.40 -13.97 11.63
N TRP A 252 -6.48 -13.19 11.70
CA TRP A 252 -6.42 -11.74 11.52
C TRP A 252 -6.08 -11.02 12.82
N ILE A 253 -5.18 -10.05 12.72
CA ILE A 253 -4.81 -9.15 13.81
C ILE A 253 -4.95 -7.71 13.31
N LEU A 254 -5.54 -6.85 14.14
CA LEU A 254 -5.63 -5.41 13.91
C LEU A 254 -4.44 -4.70 14.55
N PHE A 255 -3.84 -3.76 13.82
CA PHE A 255 -2.68 -2.98 14.25
C PHE A 255 -2.99 -1.49 14.13
N ASP A 256 -2.69 -0.76 15.20
CA ASP A 256 -2.59 0.70 15.23
C ASP A 256 -1.14 1.07 15.56
N ALA A 257 -0.34 1.28 14.52
CA ALA A 257 1.10 1.43 14.71
C ALA A 257 1.76 2.26 13.59
N PRO A 258 2.94 2.85 13.85
CA PRO A 258 3.74 3.46 12.81
C PRO A 258 4.44 2.41 11.94
N LEU A 259 4.36 2.60 10.61
CA LEU A 259 5.10 1.81 9.64
C LEU A 259 6.44 2.45 9.29
N PHE A 260 7.48 1.62 9.21
CA PHE A 260 8.83 1.99 8.79
C PHE A 260 9.21 1.17 7.57
N ALA A 261 9.56 1.84 6.47
CA ALA A 261 10.12 1.17 5.31
C ALA A 261 11.48 0.54 5.68
N GLU A 262 11.63 -0.78 5.54
CA GLU A 262 12.89 -1.44 5.85
C GLU A 262 13.87 -1.22 4.68
N LEU A 263 14.96 -0.50 4.95
CA LEU A 263 16.08 -0.41 4.02
C LEU A 263 16.81 -1.75 4.05
N GLY A 264 16.59 -2.58 3.02
CA GLY A 264 17.27 -3.87 2.90
C GLY A 264 18.79 -3.74 2.97
N ARG A 265 19.46 -4.77 3.54
CA ARG A 265 20.92 -4.90 3.45
C ARG A 265 21.35 -4.83 1.98
N GLU A 266 22.38 -4.03 1.70
CA GLU A 266 22.98 -3.81 0.36
C GLU A 266 22.22 -2.88 -0.61
N GLY A 267 21.42 -1.93 -0.12
CA GLY A 267 20.85 -0.87 -0.99
C GLY A 267 19.79 -1.34 -1.99
N LYS A 268 19.41 -2.63 -1.94
CA LYS A 268 18.17 -3.12 -2.53
C LYS A 268 17.05 -2.81 -1.55
N ARG A 269 16.08 -2.00 -1.98
CA ARG A 269 14.85 -1.77 -1.23
C ARG A 269 14.20 -3.13 -0.95
N SER A 270 14.20 -3.54 0.31
CA SER A 270 13.35 -4.64 0.76
C SER A 270 11.91 -4.15 0.60
N ARG A 271 11.02 -5.03 0.15
CA ARG A 271 9.58 -4.74 0.17
C ARG A 271 9.00 -4.96 1.57
N ALA A 272 9.80 -5.48 2.50
CA ALA A 272 9.40 -5.63 3.88
C ALA A 272 9.25 -4.25 4.55
N VAL A 273 8.14 -4.09 5.26
CA VAL A 273 7.84 -2.93 6.09
C VAL A 273 7.84 -3.41 7.53
N ARG A 274 8.57 -2.71 8.39
CA ARG A 274 8.63 -3.01 9.81
C ARG A 274 7.56 -2.20 10.54
N ILE A 275 6.78 -2.88 11.38
CA ILE A 275 5.83 -2.25 12.28
C ILE A 275 6.58 -1.95 13.59
N ASP A 276 6.53 -0.70 14.04
CA ASP A 276 7.16 -0.31 15.30
C ASP A 276 6.21 -0.58 16.47
N LEU A 277 6.21 -1.85 16.87
CA LEU A 277 5.51 -2.32 18.05
C LEU A 277 6.55 -3.04 18.94
N PRO A 278 6.99 -2.43 20.05
CA PRO A 278 8.00 -3.02 20.91
C PRO A 278 7.40 -4.19 21.68
N LEU A 279 7.42 -5.39 21.08
CA LEU A 279 6.97 -6.62 21.72
C LEU A 279 8.16 -7.35 22.34
N LEU A 280 7.99 -7.76 23.60
CA LEU A 280 8.93 -8.62 24.31
C LEU A 280 8.22 -9.94 24.59
N VAL A 281 8.80 -11.04 24.11
CA VAL A 281 8.32 -12.39 24.40
C VAL A 281 9.42 -13.08 25.19
N ARG A 282 9.18 -13.29 26.49
CA ARG A 282 10.18 -13.85 27.43
C ARG A 282 11.54 -13.17 27.35
N GLU A 283 11.55 -11.83 27.42
CA GLU A 283 12.74 -10.98 27.35
C GLU A 283 13.43 -10.90 25.97
N ALA A 284 13.00 -11.70 24.99
CA ALA A 284 13.47 -11.56 23.62
C ALA A 284 12.60 -10.54 22.85
N PRO A 285 13.20 -9.53 22.19
CA PRO A 285 12.44 -8.62 21.34
C PRO A 285 11.90 -9.34 20.11
N VAL A 286 10.70 -8.97 19.70
CA VAL A 286 10.05 -9.48 18.48
C VAL A 286 9.76 -8.32 17.54
N GLU A 287 10.25 -8.43 16.30
CA GLU A 287 9.93 -7.52 15.20
C GLU A 287 8.73 -8.05 14.43
N ILE A 288 7.83 -7.16 14.01
CA ILE A 288 6.73 -7.51 13.11
C ILE A 288 7.02 -6.93 11.73
N LEU A 289 6.95 -7.78 10.72
CA LEU A 289 7.26 -7.48 9.33
C LEU A 289 6.04 -7.79 8.46
N ILE A 290 5.80 -6.96 7.45
CA ILE A 290 4.76 -7.19 6.45
C ILE A 290 5.32 -6.96 5.04
N ASP A 291 4.89 -7.76 4.06
CA ASP A 291 5.18 -7.46 2.66
C ASP A 291 4.36 -6.24 2.22
N GLY A 292 5.04 -5.13 1.98
CA GLY A 292 4.44 -3.87 1.58
C GLY A 292 4.02 -3.79 0.11
N SER A 293 4.09 -4.89 -0.63
CA SER A 293 3.76 -4.93 -2.06
C SER A 293 2.38 -4.37 -2.43
N PRO A 294 1.31 -4.50 -1.61
CA PRO A 294 0.00 -3.93 -1.93
C PRO A 294 -0.16 -2.45 -1.59
N TRP A 295 0.84 -1.83 -0.94
CA TRP A 295 0.76 -0.43 -0.52
C TRP A 295 1.91 0.42 -1.08
N PRO A 296 2.08 0.46 -2.41
CA PRO A 296 3.15 1.22 -3.03
C PRO A 296 3.07 2.70 -2.65
N ALA A 297 1.87 3.28 -2.52
CA ALA A 297 1.67 4.68 -2.15
C ALA A 297 2.14 4.98 -0.71
N LEU A 298 1.97 4.06 0.24
CA LEU A 298 2.46 4.22 1.61
C LEU A 298 3.99 4.21 1.69
N LEU A 299 4.64 3.52 0.75
CA LEU A 299 6.09 3.25 0.78
C LEU A 299 6.91 4.08 -0.21
N SER A 300 6.25 4.87 -1.07
CA SER A 300 6.90 5.63 -2.13
C SER A 300 7.00 7.11 -1.79
N GLY A 301 8.15 7.74 -2.07
CA GLY A 301 8.33 9.19 -1.99
C GLY A 301 8.98 9.68 -0.71
N SER A 302 8.69 10.93 -0.32
CA SER A 302 9.17 11.55 0.92
C SER A 302 8.62 10.87 2.18
N THR A 303 7.50 10.15 2.06
CA THR A 303 6.88 9.33 3.12
C THR A 303 7.76 8.18 3.58
N ALA A 304 8.67 7.67 2.73
CA ALA A 304 9.62 6.63 3.15
C ALA A 304 10.61 7.10 4.24
N SER A 305 10.74 8.42 4.44
CA SER A 305 11.67 9.00 5.40
C SER A 305 11.07 9.33 6.77
N SER A 306 9.73 9.28 6.90
CA SER A 306 9.02 9.59 8.15
C SER A 306 8.03 8.48 8.49
N PRO A 307 8.07 7.89 9.70
CA PRO A 307 7.11 6.87 10.06
C PRO A 307 5.69 7.44 10.02
N ARG A 308 4.77 6.70 9.40
CA ARG A 308 3.35 7.05 9.32
C ARG A 308 2.55 6.09 10.16
N ARG A 309 1.82 6.61 11.15
CA ARG A 309 0.80 5.84 11.87
C ARG A 309 -0.26 5.40 10.87
N VAL A 310 -0.65 4.13 10.93
CA VAL A 310 -1.72 3.57 10.13
C VAL A 310 -2.52 2.60 10.98
N LEU A 311 -3.81 2.49 10.66
CA LEU A 311 -4.70 1.50 11.20
C LEU A 311 -4.99 0.46 10.12
N PHE A 312 -4.62 -0.80 10.35
CA PHE A 312 -4.79 -1.86 9.36
C PHE A 312 -4.88 -3.22 10.02
N ALA A 313 -5.43 -4.19 9.29
CA ALA A 313 -5.41 -5.58 9.69
C ALA A 313 -4.73 -6.46 8.65
N ALA A 314 -4.09 -7.54 9.09
CA ALA A 314 -3.50 -8.53 8.19
C ALA A 314 -3.51 -9.90 8.84
N GLN A 315 -3.45 -10.95 8.02
CA GLN A 315 -3.30 -12.31 8.51
C GLN A 315 -1.86 -12.57 8.96
N LEU A 316 -1.71 -13.37 10.03
CA LEU A 316 -0.43 -13.94 10.42
C LEU A 316 0.04 -14.95 9.34
N ASP A 317 1.30 -14.86 8.92
CA ASP A 317 1.90 -15.77 7.92
C ASP A 317 2.81 -16.78 8.59
N ARG A 318 3.90 -16.31 9.20
CA ARG A 318 4.93 -17.19 9.81
C ARG A 318 5.67 -16.51 10.96
N PHE A 319 6.28 -17.31 11.81
CA PHE A 319 7.11 -16.86 12.92
C PHE A 319 8.52 -17.44 12.86
N GLU A 320 9.52 -16.58 12.97
CA GLU A 320 10.95 -16.94 13.09
C GLU A 320 11.37 -16.67 14.55
N PRO A 321 11.55 -17.70 15.40
CA PRO A 321 11.91 -17.49 16.79
C PRO A 321 13.31 -16.89 16.93
N ALA A 322 13.55 -16.19 18.03
CA ALA A 322 14.89 -15.72 18.38
C ALA A 322 15.85 -16.92 18.52
N THR A 323 17.05 -16.78 17.96
CA THR A 323 18.13 -17.77 18.01
C THR A 323 19.40 -17.14 18.58
N LYS A 324 20.41 -17.95 18.91
CA LYS A 324 21.71 -17.42 19.38
C LYS A 324 22.38 -16.49 18.36
N GLU A 325 22.14 -16.71 17.06
CA GLU A 325 22.68 -15.86 15.98
C GLU A 325 21.81 -14.62 15.72
N ARG A 326 20.52 -14.69 16.04
CA ARG A 326 19.56 -13.59 15.90
C ARG A 326 18.73 -13.46 17.16
N PRO A 327 19.11 -12.59 18.12
CA PRO A 327 18.42 -12.47 19.41
C PRO A 327 17.01 -11.88 19.30
N THR A 328 16.61 -11.42 18.10
CA THR A 328 15.31 -10.84 17.82
C THR A 328 14.46 -11.83 17.03
N GLY A 329 13.28 -12.18 17.55
CA GLY A 329 12.28 -12.97 16.83
C GLY A 329 11.56 -12.14 15.78
N ARG A 330 10.96 -12.78 14.77
CA ARG A 330 10.23 -12.08 13.71
C ARG A 330 8.89 -12.71 13.44
N VAL A 331 7.83 -11.91 13.48
CA VAL A 331 6.50 -12.29 13.00
C VAL A 331 6.29 -11.68 11.63
N TRP A 332 5.98 -12.50 10.64
CA TRP A 332 5.61 -12.06 9.31
C TRP A 332 4.10 -12.04 9.16
N LEU A 333 3.58 -10.95 8.61
CA LEU A 333 2.20 -10.78 8.21
C LEU A 333 2.07 -10.97 6.69
N ASN A 334 0.94 -11.52 6.27
CA ASN A 334 0.62 -11.70 4.86
C ASN A 334 0.17 -10.37 4.24
N GLY A 335 1.10 -9.71 3.54
CA GLY A 335 0.84 -8.45 2.85
C GLY A 335 -0.37 -8.50 1.91
N ALA A 336 -0.54 -9.58 1.15
CA ALA A 336 -1.64 -9.71 0.18
C ALA A 336 -3.04 -9.71 0.81
N THR A 337 -3.12 -10.03 2.10
CA THR A 337 -4.38 -9.98 2.87
C THR A 337 -4.58 -8.66 3.58
N ALA A 338 -3.61 -7.74 3.52
CA ALA A 338 -3.62 -6.59 4.39
C ALA A 338 -4.68 -5.56 3.97
N VAL A 339 -5.55 -5.20 4.91
CA VAL A 339 -6.67 -4.26 4.71
C VAL A 339 -6.39 -3.01 5.53
N LEU A 340 -6.27 -1.86 4.85
CA LEU A 340 -6.23 -0.56 5.50
C LEU A 340 -7.62 -0.18 5.98
N TRP A 341 -7.71 0.26 7.23
CA TRP A 341 -8.96 0.74 7.79
C TRP A 341 -9.23 2.18 7.32
N THR A 342 -10.45 2.44 6.86
CA THR A 342 -10.84 3.74 6.29
C THR A 342 -12.17 4.24 6.78
N GLU A 343 -13.06 3.36 7.26
CA GLU A 343 -14.37 3.76 7.72
C GLU A 343 -14.46 3.69 9.26
N SER A 344 -14.94 4.77 9.89
CA SER A 344 -15.04 4.87 11.35
C SER A 344 -16.16 4.00 11.92
N GLN A 345 -17.22 3.76 11.15
CA GLN A 345 -18.37 2.95 11.56
C GLN A 345 -18.01 1.51 11.91
N THR A 346 -17.05 0.89 11.21
CA THR A 346 -16.60 -0.48 11.45
C THR A 346 -15.72 -0.54 12.71
N LEU A 347 -14.94 0.51 13.02
CA LEU A 347 -14.25 0.64 14.30
C LEU A 347 -15.22 0.87 15.47
N ALA A 348 -16.27 1.67 15.25
CA ALA A 348 -17.31 1.91 16.23
C ALA A 348 -17.99 0.59 16.63
N ALA A 349 -18.30 -0.24 15.64
CA ALA A 349 -18.90 -1.55 15.85
C ALA A 349 -17.98 -2.50 16.63
N LEU A 350 -16.66 -2.38 16.47
CA LEU A 350 -15.64 -3.12 17.24
C LEU A 350 -15.35 -2.52 18.63
N GLU A 351 -15.98 -1.40 19.00
CA GLU A 351 -15.69 -0.66 20.24
C GLU A 351 -14.22 -0.19 20.37
N PHE A 352 -13.55 0.03 19.25
CA PHE A 352 -12.17 0.52 19.21
C PHE A 352 -12.05 2.04 19.04
N LEU A 353 -13.18 2.74 18.90
CA LEU A 353 -13.14 4.21 18.87
C LEU A 353 -12.89 4.79 20.27
N PRO A 354 -12.02 5.81 20.38
CA PRO A 354 -11.78 6.49 21.64
C PRO A 354 -13.02 7.29 22.07
N THR A 355 -13.27 7.34 23.37
CA THR A 355 -14.38 8.12 23.97
C THR A 355 -14.09 9.62 23.99
N GLU A 356 -12.81 10.02 23.99
CA GLU A 356 -12.39 11.42 24.04
C GLU A 356 -12.48 12.09 22.65
N ALA A 357 -13.16 13.24 22.58
CA ALA A 357 -13.40 13.96 21.33
C ALA A 357 -12.11 14.37 20.58
N GLU A 358 -11.06 14.73 21.33
CA GLU A 358 -9.76 15.08 20.72
C GLU A 358 -9.10 13.87 20.05
N GLN A 359 -9.14 12.71 20.70
CA GLN A 359 -8.59 11.47 20.15
C GLN A 359 -9.42 10.98 18.96
N LEU A 360 -10.74 11.13 19.03
CA LEU A 360 -11.64 10.80 17.93
C LEU A 360 -11.33 11.63 16.69
N ALA A 361 -11.11 12.94 16.84
CA ALA A 361 -10.71 13.81 15.74
C ALA A 361 -9.36 13.39 15.10
N VAL A 362 -8.42 12.89 15.92
CA VAL A 362 -7.15 12.34 15.42
C VAL A 362 -7.39 11.06 14.61
N VAL A 363 -8.23 10.15 15.09
CA VAL A 363 -8.60 8.91 14.36
C VAL A 363 -9.31 9.25 13.05
N ASP A 364 -10.28 10.15 13.06
CA ASP A 364 -11.00 10.56 11.84
C ASP A 364 -10.04 11.19 10.81
N SER A 365 -9.10 12.02 11.24
CA SER A 365 -8.07 12.59 10.37
C SER A 365 -7.15 11.52 9.76
N LEU A 366 -6.82 10.50 10.55
CA LEU A 366 -6.02 9.36 10.10
C LEU A 366 -6.77 8.54 9.05
N LEU A 367 -8.03 8.20 9.32
CA LEU A 367 -8.89 7.43 8.41
C LEU A 367 -9.14 8.18 7.09
N ALA A 368 -9.39 9.48 7.14
CA ALA A 368 -9.50 10.32 5.95
C ALA A 368 -8.22 10.29 5.12
N ALA A 369 -7.06 10.47 5.77
CA ALA A 369 -5.77 10.43 5.08
C ALA A 369 -5.41 9.03 4.51
N GLN A 370 -5.95 7.95 5.10
CA GLN A 370 -5.83 6.59 4.56
C GLN A 370 -6.77 6.37 3.37
N ARG A 371 -7.97 6.94 3.39
CA ARG A 371 -8.92 6.88 2.27
C ARG A 371 -8.31 7.49 1.00
N ASP A 372 -7.69 8.66 1.12
CA ASP A 372 -7.03 9.33 0.00
C ASP A 372 -5.89 8.50 -0.61
N LEU A 373 -5.18 7.70 0.20
CA LEU A 373 -4.11 6.83 -0.30
C LEU A 373 -4.64 5.66 -1.12
N VAL A 374 -5.73 5.05 -0.66
CA VAL A 374 -6.34 3.90 -1.34
C VAL A 374 -6.91 4.33 -2.70
N GLU A 375 -7.42 5.56 -2.81
CA GLU A 375 -7.98 6.08 -4.06
C GLU A 375 -6.95 6.35 -5.17
N VAL A 376 -5.65 6.44 -4.84
CA VAL A 376 -4.58 6.65 -5.85
C VAL A 376 -4.18 5.35 -6.54
N ASP A 377 -4.40 4.20 -5.89
CA ASP A 377 -3.94 2.90 -6.36
C ASP A 377 -5.02 2.11 -7.17
N GLU A 378 -6.29 2.52 -7.13
CA GLU A 378 -7.42 1.96 -7.93
C GLU A 378 -7.64 2.72 -9.26
#